data_AF-A0A4S2GW81-F1
#
_entry.id   AF-A0A4S2GW81-F1
#
_cell.length_a   1.000
_cell.length_b   1.000
_cell.length_c   1.000
_cell.angle_alpha   90.00
_cell.angle_beta   90.00
_cell.angle_gamma   90.00
#
_symmetry.space_group_name_H-M   'P 1'
#
loop_
_entity.id
_entity.type
_entity.pdbx_description
1 polymer ?
#
loop_
_entity_poly.entity_id
_entity_poly.type
_entity_poly.pdbx_seq_one_letter_code
_entity_poly.pdbx_strand_id
1 'polypeptide(L)'
;MPGPNRDSVPARYVPPEAFYRDARPAPGEFTVKTLPDGSRQLLAILPGDCMCTCPIRPHASPSWEFNEDLERPTLTPSIRVSDPFDKSELWHGWLREGRFVSC
;
A
#
# COMPACT_ATOMS: atom_id res chain seq x y z
N MET A 1 3.13 10.11 -24.88
CA MET A 1 2.77 8.88 -24.13
C MET A 1 1.86 9.31 -22.98
N PRO A 2 0.55 9.01 -23.00
CA PRO A 2 -0.27 9.23 -21.82
C PRO A 2 0.29 8.38 -20.68
N GLY A 3 0.51 8.99 -19.51
CA GLY A 3 1.03 8.31 -18.33
C GLY A 3 0.09 7.18 -17.89
N PRO A 4 0.58 6.21 -17.09
CA PRO A 4 -0.26 5.14 -16.58
C PRO A 4 -1.49 5.73 -15.88
N ASN A 5 -2.67 5.21 -16.21
CA ASN A 5 -3.93 5.65 -15.65
C ASN A 5 -3.88 5.53 -14.12
N ARG A 6 -3.83 6.67 -13.43
CA ARG A 6 -3.68 6.74 -11.97
C ARG A 6 -4.95 6.31 -11.22
N ASP A 7 -6.06 6.18 -11.94
CA ASP A 7 -7.37 5.89 -11.36
C ASP A 7 -7.47 4.46 -10.82
N SER A 8 -6.79 3.50 -11.46
CA SER A 8 -6.73 2.12 -10.98
C SER A 8 -5.51 1.34 -11.46
N VAL A 9 -4.71 0.85 -10.52
CA VAL A 9 -3.49 0.06 -10.77
C VAL A 9 -3.64 -1.33 -10.14
N PRO A 10 -3.29 -2.43 -10.86
CA PRO A 10 -3.26 -3.77 -10.26
C PRO A 10 -2.31 -3.82 -9.06
N ALA A 11 -2.75 -4.47 -7.99
CA ALA A 11 -1.91 -4.74 -6.83
C ALA A 11 -1.10 -6.01 -7.07
N ARG A 12 0.21 -5.95 -6.87
CA ARG A 12 1.13 -7.09 -7.05
C ARG A 12 1.86 -7.37 -5.76
N TYR A 13 1.65 -8.55 -5.19
CA TYR A 13 2.43 -8.97 -4.05
C TYR A 13 3.88 -9.22 -4.44
N VAL A 14 4.80 -8.70 -3.64
CA VAL A 14 6.24 -8.96 -3.73
C VAL A 14 6.72 -9.40 -2.35
N PRO A 15 7.47 -10.51 -2.23
CA PRO A 15 8.04 -10.92 -0.94
C PRO A 15 8.92 -9.81 -0.33
N PRO A 16 8.96 -9.66 1.00
CA PRO A 16 9.70 -8.57 1.66
C PRO A 16 11.17 -8.47 1.19
N GLU A 17 11.84 -9.59 1.00
CA GLU A 17 13.26 -9.66 0.59
C GLU A 17 13.50 -9.16 -0.85
N ALA A 18 12.47 -9.18 -1.68
CA ALA A 18 12.51 -8.59 -3.03
C ALA A 18 12.09 -7.11 -2.96
N PHE A 19 11.02 -6.80 -2.22
CA PHE A 19 10.50 -5.45 -2.07
C PHE A 19 11.56 -4.46 -1.52
N TYR A 20 12.41 -4.88 -0.57
CA TYR A 20 13.47 -4.01 -0.03
C TYR A 20 14.79 -4.04 -0.82
N ARG A 21 14.99 -5.05 -1.68
CA ARG A 21 16.21 -5.16 -2.50
C ARG A 21 16.15 -4.21 -3.69
N ASP A 22 14.96 -4.07 -4.25
CA ASP A 22 14.74 -3.20 -5.39
C ASP A 22 14.84 -1.74 -4.94
N ALA A 23 15.78 -0.99 -5.53
CA ALA A 23 16.00 0.41 -5.19
C ALA A 23 14.76 1.30 -5.46
N ARG A 24 13.84 0.82 -6.30
CA ARG A 24 12.52 1.41 -6.57
C ARG A 24 11.52 0.29 -6.91
N PRO A 25 10.72 -0.17 -5.94
CA PRO A 25 9.59 -1.03 -6.24
C PRO A 25 8.60 -0.28 -7.16
N ALA A 26 7.92 -1.00 -8.05
CA ALA A 26 7.03 -0.37 -9.03
C ALA A 26 5.68 0.03 -8.42
N PRO A 27 5.00 1.08 -8.93
CA PRO A 27 3.64 1.39 -8.54
C PRO A 27 2.70 0.19 -8.65
N GLY A 28 1.91 -0.02 -7.60
CA GLY A 28 1.04 -1.18 -7.44
C GLY A 28 1.69 -2.35 -6.69
N GLU A 29 2.99 -2.33 -6.43
CA GLU A 29 3.62 -3.35 -5.62
C GLU A 29 3.35 -3.16 -4.14
N PHE A 30 3.11 -4.27 -3.44
CA PHE A 30 2.97 -4.28 -1.99
C PHE A 30 3.64 -5.51 -1.39
N THR A 31 3.93 -5.41 -0.10
CA THR A 31 4.40 -6.51 0.72
C THR A 31 3.76 -6.45 2.09
N VAL A 32 3.77 -7.58 2.80
CA VAL A 32 3.30 -7.68 4.18
C VAL A 32 4.46 -8.20 5.02
N LYS A 33 4.79 -7.48 6.08
CA LYS A 33 5.88 -7.80 7.00
C LYS A 33 5.34 -8.01 8.40
N THR A 34 5.90 -9.01 9.08
CA THR A 34 5.77 -9.18 10.53
C THR A 34 7.03 -8.64 11.20
N LEU A 35 6.87 -7.76 12.17
CA LEU A 35 7.93 -7.19 12.97
C LEU A 35 8.30 -8.12 14.15
N PRO A 36 9.49 -7.96 14.77
CA PRO A 36 9.91 -8.82 15.88
C PRO A 36 8.97 -8.83 17.09
N ASP A 37 8.18 -7.77 17.27
CA ASP A 37 7.17 -7.64 18.33
C ASP A 37 5.84 -8.33 17.99
N GLY A 38 5.76 -9.03 16.86
CA GLY A 38 4.56 -9.70 16.35
C GLY A 38 3.60 -8.77 15.60
N SER A 39 3.85 -7.46 15.56
CA SER A 39 3.01 -6.53 14.81
C SER A 39 3.20 -6.70 13.31
N ARG A 40 2.15 -6.41 12.54
CA ARG A 40 2.14 -6.59 11.09
C ARG A 40 1.89 -5.28 10.39
N GLN A 41 2.52 -5.10 9.24
CA GLN A 41 2.38 -3.90 8.41
C GLN A 41 2.34 -4.29 6.94
N LEU A 42 1.48 -3.63 6.19
CA LEU A 42 1.50 -3.63 4.73
C LEU A 42 2.31 -2.41 4.26
N LEU A 43 3.30 -2.63 3.41
CA LEU A 43 4.01 -1.57 2.71
C LEU A 43 3.62 -1.63 1.24
N ALA A 44 3.37 -0.47 0.62
CA ALA A 44 3.02 -0.41 -0.79
C ALA A 44 3.58 0.83 -1.48
N ILE A 45 3.85 0.70 -2.78
CA ILE A 45 4.06 1.83 -3.68
C ILE A 45 2.73 2.11 -4.38
N LEU A 46 2.14 3.24 -4.05
CA LEU A 46 0.84 3.66 -4.54
C LEU A 46 0.94 4.24 -5.96
N PRO A 47 -0.19 4.36 -6.69
CA PRO A 47 -0.23 5.13 -7.93
C PRO A 47 0.36 6.53 -7.74
N GLY A 48 1.29 6.92 -8.61
CA GLY A 48 2.00 8.20 -8.47
C GLY A 48 3.33 8.14 -7.72
N ASP A 49 3.90 6.95 -7.53
CA ASP A 49 5.24 6.72 -6.97
C ASP A 49 5.42 7.18 -5.51
N CYS A 50 4.33 7.22 -4.73
CA CYS A 50 4.41 7.49 -3.29
C CYS A 50 4.33 6.19 -2.49
N MET A 51 5.08 6.10 -1.39
CA MET A 51 5.10 4.92 -0.52
C MET A 51 4.15 5.12 0.66
N CYS A 52 3.45 4.06 1.06
CA CYS A 52 2.68 4.03 2.30
C CYS A 52 3.04 2.83 3.18
N THR A 53 2.86 3.01 4.49
CA THR A 53 2.92 1.94 5.50
C THR A 53 1.60 1.92 6.25
N CYS A 54 0.92 0.78 6.22
CA CYS A 54 -0.37 0.56 6.86
C CYS A 54 -0.23 -0.51 7.95
N PRO A 55 -0.24 -0.14 9.24
CA PRO A 55 -0.32 -1.11 10.33
C PRO A 55 -1.55 -2.00 10.20
N ILE A 56 -1.37 -3.31 10.28
CA ILE A 56 -2.46 -4.29 10.27
C ILE A 56 -2.89 -4.54 11.72
N ARG A 57 -4.20 -4.67 11.94
CA ARG A 57 -4.78 -5.02 13.26
C ARG A 57 -4.11 -6.29 13.84
N PRO A 58 -3.98 -6.41 15.17
CA PRO A 58 -4.64 -5.62 16.22
C PRO A 58 -3.87 -4.37 16.70
N HIS A 59 -2.79 -3.95 16.03
CA HIS A 59 -1.88 -2.90 16.54
C HIS A 59 -2.36 -1.46 16.24
N ALA A 60 -1.53 -0.47 16.65
CA ALA A 60 -1.79 0.98 16.79
C ALA A 60 -2.72 1.64 15.75
N SER A 61 -3.46 2.68 16.18
CA SER A 61 -4.36 3.46 15.32
C SER A 61 -3.64 4.59 14.57
N PRO A 62 -3.97 4.86 13.29
CA PRO A 62 -4.88 4.09 12.46
C PRO A 62 -4.32 2.70 12.13
N SER A 63 -5.19 1.70 12.15
CA SER A 63 -4.87 0.34 11.70
C SER A 63 -5.89 -0.17 10.69
N TRP A 64 -5.40 -1.07 9.85
CA TRP A 64 -6.13 -1.65 8.74
C TRP A 64 -6.43 -3.11 9.00
N GLU A 65 -7.60 -3.53 8.53
CA GLU A 65 -7.95 -4.92 8.35
C GLU A 65 -7.47 -5.36 6.97
N PHE A 66 -6.68 -6.42 6.94
CA PHE A 66 -6.18 -7.05 5.72
C PHE A 66 -6.81 -8.43 5.59
N ASN A 67 -7.32 -8.77 4.40
CA ASN A 67 -8.00 -10.04 4.16
C ASN A 67 -7.06 -11.25 4.00
N GLU A 68 -5.74 -11.07 4.15
CA GLU A 68 -4.70 -12.11 3.99
C GLU A 68 -4.56 -12.69 2.58
N ASP A 69 -5.31 -12.19 1.60
CA ASP A 69 -5.24 -12.64 0.21
C ASP A 69 -4.15 -11.86 -0.54
N LEU A 70 -3.12 -12.56 -1.01
CA LEU A 70 -2.01 -11.95 -1.74
C LEU A 70 -2.30 -11.79 -3.24
N GLU A 71 -3.28 -12.52 -3.78
CA GLU A 71 -3.68 -12.43 -5.18
C GLU A 71 -4.80 -11.40 -5.38
N ARG A 72 -5.71 -11.31 -4.41
CA ARG A 72 -6.83 -10.35 -4.39
C ARG A 72 -6.86 -9.57 -3.07
N PRO A 73 -5.78 -8.84 -2.74
CA PRO A 73 -5.68 -8.09 -1.50
C PRO A 73 -6.79 -7.06 -1.36
N THR A 74 -7.33 -7.00 -0.15
CA THR A 74 -8.26 -5.96 0.29
C THR A 74 -7.81 -5.42 1.63
N LEU A 75 -7.79 -4.10 1.74
CA LEU A 75 -7.39 -3.36 2.93
C LEU A 75 -8.47 -2.34 3.31
N THR A 76 -8.88 -2.35 4.58
CA THR A 76 -9.92 -1.44 5.12
C THR A 76 -9.44 -0.78 6.40
N PRO A 77 -9.57 0.54 6.60
CA PRO A 77 -10.25 1.53 5.74
C PRO A 77 -9.42 1.95 4.50
N SER A 78 -9.83 3.01 3.80
CA SER A 78 -9.05 3.62 2.72
C SER A 78 -7.68 4.07 3.23
N ILE A 79 -6.71 4.15 2.32
CA ILE A 79 -5.37 4.67 2.58
C ILE A 79 -5.35 6.13 2.14
N ARG A 80 -4.84 7.01 3.00
CA ARG A 80 -4.63 8.43 2.71
C ARG A 80 -3.19 8.78 3.03
N VAL A 81 -2.48 9.31 2.04
CA VAL A 81 -1.09 9.78 2.17
C VAL A 81 -1.06 11.27 1.86
N SER A 82 -0.46 12.03 2.76
CA SER A 82 -0.27 13.47 2.61
C SER A 82 1.21 13.81 2.62
N ASP A 83 1.58 14.87 1.92
CA ASP A 83 2.92 15.43 1.95
C ASP A 83 3.25 15.90 3.38
N PRO A 84 4.42 15.52 3.94
CA PRO A 84 4.74 15.85 5.32
C PRO A 84 4.96 17.36 5.54
N PHE A 85 5.32 18.12 4.52
CA PHE A 85 5.67 19.54 4.60
C PHE A 85 4.44 20.44 4.51
N ASP A 86 3.61 20.29 3.47
CA ASP A 86 2.47 21.19 3.21
C ASP A 86 1.09 20.58 3.47
N LYS A 87 1.05 19.28 3.82
CA LYS A 87 -0.18 18.50 4.09
C LYS A 87 -1.09 18.35 2.86
N SER A 88 -0.62 18.67 1.67
CA SER A 88 -1.32 18.35 0.42
C SER A 88 -1.48 16.83 0.30
N GLU A 89 -2.55 16.40 -0.36
CA GLU A 89 -2.80 14.98 -0.56
C GLU A 89 -1.94 14.45 -1.71
N LEU A 90 -1.10 13.47 -1.41
CA LEU A 90 -0.29 12.78 -2.42
C LEU A 90 -1.11 11.68 -3.10
N TRP A 91 -1.91 10.96 -2.30
CA TRP A 91 -2.82 9.93 -2.80
C TRP A 91 -3.90 9.59 -1.76
N HIS A 92 -5.12 9.35 -2.23
CA HIS A 92 -6.23 8.82 -1.43
C HIS A 92 -6.99 7.78 -2.22
N GLY A 93 -7.15 6.58 -1.64
CA GLY A 93 -7.84 5.51 -2.33
C GLY A 93 -7.96 4.22 -1.51
N TRP A 94 -8.31 3.15 -2.21
CA TRP A 94 -8.57 1.83 -1.64
C TRP A 94 -7.64 0.78 -2.23
N LEU A 95 -7.26 -0.21 -1.42
CA LEU A 95 -6.80 -1.51 -1.91
C LEU A 95 -7.98 -2.48 -1.81
N ARG A 96 -8.57 -2.87 -2.94
CA ARG A 96 -9.76 -3.74 -3.00
C ARG A 96 -9.66 -4.69 -4.16
N GLU A 97 -9.95 -5.97 -3.90
CA GLU A 97 -10.04 -7.01 -4.94
C GLU A 97 -8.80 -7.06 -5.86
N GLY A 98 -7.61 -6.86 -5.29
CA GLY A 98 -6.36 -6.90 -6.04
C GLY A 98 -6.05 -5.64 -6.84
N ARG A 99 -6.63 -4.49 -6.49
CA ARG A 99 -6.36 -3.21 -7.17
C ARG A 99 -6.25 -2.06 -6.19
N PHE A 100 -5.30 -1.17 -6.45
CA PHE A 100 -5.32 0.19 -5.93
C PHE A 100 -6.28 1.02 -6.78
N VAL A 101 -7.25 1.67 -6.14
CA VAL A 101 -8.28 2.47 -6.81
C VAL A 101 -8.32 3.84 -6.13
N SER A 102 -8.10 4.90 -6.91
CA SER A 102 -8.23 6.27 -6.39
C SER A 102 -9.68 6.56 -6.00
N CYS A 103 -9.86 7.39 -4.96
CA CYS A 103 -11.15 8.04 -4.69
C CYS A 103 -11.47 9.09 -5.77
#